data_AF-A0A8J6JR62-F1
#
_entry.id   AF-A0A8J6JR62-F1
#
_cell.length_a   1.000
_cell.length_b   1.000
_cell.length_c   1.000
_cell.angle_alpha   90.00
_cell.angle_beta   90.00
_cell.angle_gamma   90.00
#
_symmetry.space_group_name_H-M   'P 1'
#
loop_
_entity.id
_entity.type
_entity.pdbx_description
1 polymer ?
#
loop_
_entity_poly.entity_id
_entity_poly.type
_entity_poly.pdbx_seq_one_letter_code
_entity_poly.pdbx_strand_id
1 'polypeptide(L)'
;MAAREAEGTTPYDAAPCDVEPADSSAWKTILLLKFLLWLVLLGLFVELEFGLVYFVLSMFYWLYVGTRRPGLKKKGEKSAYSVFNPGCEAIEGTLTAEQFERELLYSPLVGR
;
A
#
# COMPACT_ATOMS: atom_id res chain seq x y z
N MET A 1 66.38 -8.83 0.66
CA MET A 1 65.49 -10.00 0.80
C MET A 1 64.50 -9.71 1.92
N ALA A 2 63.21 -9.89 1.63
CA ALA A 2 62.10 -10.09 2.56
C ALA A 2 61.85 -9.03 3.65
N ALA A 3 61.18 -7.95 3.25
CA ALA A 3 60.14 -7.34 4.08
C ALA A 3 58.79 -7.83 3.55
N ARG A 4 58.11 -8.71 4.29
CA ARG A 4 56.67 -9.01 4.19
C ARG A 4 56.30 -10.14 5.14
N GLU A 5 55.52 -9.79 6.15
CA GLU A 5 54.45 -10.63 6.73
C GLU A 5 53.65 -9.70 7.66
N ALA A 6 52.69 -9.00 7.07
CA ALA A 6 51.62 -8.35 7.82
C ALA A 6 50.58 -9.43 8.10
N GLU A 7 50.48 -9.84 9.36
CA GLU A 7 49.39 -10.70 9.84
C GLU A 7 48.06 -9.94 9.68
N GLY A 8 47.36 -10.23 8.59
CA GLY A 8 45.98 -9.86 8.40
C GLY A 8 45.10 -10.66 9.35
N THR A 9 44.97 -10.18 10.58
CA THR A 9 43.86 -10.54 11.46
C THR A 9 42.62 -9.80 10.95
N THR A 10 41.83 -10.50 10.16
CA THR A 10 40.55 -10.03 9.62
C THR A 10 39.56 -9.75 10.77
N PRO A 11 39.03 -8.52 10.91
CA PRO A 11 37.97 -8.24 11.88
C PRO A 11 36.62 -8.48 11.21
N TYR A 12 36.31 -9.73 10.84
CA TYR A 12 35.03 -10.08 10.20
C TYR A 12 34.23 -11.16 10.93
N ASP A 13 34.69 -11.63 12.11
CA ASP A 13 33.92 -12.55 12.96
C ASP A 13 33.04 -11.81 13.97
N ALA A 14 32.27 -10.82 13.49
CA ALA A 14 31.16 -10.26 14.25
C ALA A 14 29.92 -11.10 13.95
N ALA A 15 29.47 -11.87 14.94
CA ALA A 15 28.21 -12.61 14.92
C ALA A 15 27.04 -11.72 14.46
N PRO A 16 26.02 -12.26 13.76
CA PRO A 16 24.81 -11.51 13.51
C PRO A 16 24.17 -11.16 14.86
N CYS A 17 24.10 -9.87 15.19
CA CYS A 17 23.25 -9.40 16.27
C CYS A 17 21.81 -9.63 15.84
N ASP A 18 21.19 -10.66 16.40
CA ASP A 18 19.77 -10.94 16.22
C ASP A 18 18.96 -9.79 16.83
N VAL A 19 18.43 -8.92 15.99
CA VAL A 19 17.56 -7.81 16.40
C VAL A 19 16.17 -8.39 16.65
N GLU A 20 15.86 -8.71 17.91
CA GLU A 20 14.53 -9.14 18.34
C GLU A 20 13.47 -8.07 17.99
N PRO A 21 12.34 -8.42 17.32
CA PRO A 21 11.29 -7.47 16.97
C PRO A 21 10.39 -7.16 18.18
N ALA A 22 10.93 -6.44 19.15
CA ALA A 22 10.22 -6.03 20.38
C ALA A 22 9.02 -5.09 20.13
N ASP A 23 8.90 -4.50 18.93
CA ASP A 23 7.83 -3.55 18.62
C ASP A 23 6.46 -4.19 18.37
N SER A 24 6.37 -5.53 18.22
CA SER A 24 5.14 -6.15 17.74
C SER A 24 3.94 -6.08 18.70
N SER A 25 4.20 -5.93 20.00
CA SER A 25 3.18 -5.87 21.05
C SER A 25 2.67 -4.44 21.28
N ALA A 26 3.56 -3.45 21.15
CA ALA A 26 3.24 -2.05 21.38
C ALA A 26 2.22 -1.53 20.37
N TRP A 27 2.40 -1.81 19.07
CA TRP A 27 1.45 -1.37 18.04
C TRP A 27 0.07 -1.99 18.23
N LYS A 28 0.00 -3.28 18.60
CA LYS A 28 -1.28 -3.96 18.88
C LYS A 28 -2.00 -3.28 20.04
N THR A 29 -1.27 -2.97 21.11
CA THR A 29 -1.82 -2.29 22.29
C THR A 29 -2.32 -0.89 21.93
N ILE A 30 -1.57 -0.13 21.13
CA ILE A 30 -1.97 1.20 20.65
C ILE A 30 -3.24 1.12 19.79
N LEU A 31 -3.31 0.18 18.85
CA LEU A 31 -4.50 -0.02 18.02
C LEU A 31 -5.72 -0.40 18.86
N LEU A 32 -5.54 -1.32 19.82
CA LEU A 32 -6.59 -1.74 20.74
C LEU A 32 -7.09 -0.58 21.59
N LEU A 33 -6.19 0.22 22.17
CA LEU A 33 -6.55 1.40 22.96
C LEU A 33 -7.37 2.40 22.14
N LYS A 34 -6.95 2.65 20.89
CA LYS A 34 -7.65 3.55 19.97
C LYS A 34 -9.04 3.02 19.59
N PHE A 35 -9.17 1.70 19.42
CA PHE A 35 -10.46 1.06 19.15
C PHE A 35 -11.40 1.13 20.36
N LEU A 36 -10.90 0.85 21.57
CA LEU A 36 -11.69 0.99 22.80
C LEU A 36 -12.14 2.44 23.02
N LEU A 37 -11.24 3.41 22.81
CA LEU A 37 -11.58 4.83 22.87
C LEU A 37 -12.72 5.17 21.89
N TRP A 38 -12.64 4.69 20.65
CA TRP A 38 -13.69 4.89 19.66
C TRP A 38 -15.03 4.26 20.09
N LEU A 39 -15.03 3.05 20.67
CA LEU A 39 -16.25 2.42 21.20
C LEU A 39 -16.87 3.21 22.36
N VAL A 40 -16.06 3.74 23.28
CA VAL A 40 -16.54 4.58 24.38
C VAL A 40 -17.20 5.86 23.86
N LEU A 41 -16.57 6.51 22.87
CA LEU A 41 -17.16 7.68 22.21
C LEU A 41 -18.47 7.30 21.51
N LEU A 42 -18.49 6.18 20.77
CA LEU A 42 -19.70 5.70 20.11
C LEU A 42 -20.84 5.49 21.12
N GLY A 43 -20.57 4.85 22.26
CA GLY A 43 -21.54 4.68 23.35
C GLY A 43 -22.06 6.01 23.89
N LEU A 44 -21.17 6.98 24.13
CA LEU A 44 -21.55 8.33 24.56
C LEU A 44 -22.48 9.02 23.54
N PHE A 45 -22.20 8.90 22.24
CA PHE A 45 -23.05 9.50 21.19
C PHE A 45 -24.38 8.77 21.01
N VAL A 46 -24.46 7.47 21.30
CA VAL A 46 -25.72 6.72 21.29
C VAL A 46 -26.68 7.24 22.36
N GLU A 47 -26.17 7.51 23.58
CA GLU A 47 -26.97 8.11 24.67
C GLU A 47 -27.46 9.54 24.32
N LEU A 48 -26.71 10.25 23.48
CA LEU A 48 -27.11 11.57 22.97
C LEU A 48 -28.05 11.50 21.75
N GLU A 49 -28.51 10.30 21.36
CA GLU A 49 -29.30 10.04 20.14
C GLU A 49 -28.59 10.36 18.80
N PHE A 50 -27.29 10.72 18.85
CA PHE A 50 -26.45 11.04 17.68
C PHE A 50 -25.49 9.90 17.28
N GLY A 51 -25.66 8.69 17.84
CA GLY A 51 -24.75 7.56 17.62
C GLY A 51 -24.62 7.16 16.15
N LEU A 52 -25.72 7.17 15.40
CA LEU A 52 -25.72 6.88 13.97
C LEU A 52 -24.86 7.88 13.19
N VAL A 53 -24.98 9.18 13.50
CA VAL A 53 -24.22 10.24 12.83
C VAL A 53 -22.72 10.06 13.08
N TYR A 54 -22.33 9.82 14.33
CA TYR A 54 -20.93 9.54 14.69
C TYR A 54 -20.39 8.30 13.97
N PHE A 55 -21.17 7.22 13.90
CA PHE A 55 -20.79 5.99 13.21
C PHE A 55 -20.59 6.21 11.71
N VAL A 56 -21.55 6.88 11.04
CA VAL A 56 -21.47 7.16 9.59
C VAL A 56 -20.27 8.05 9.26
N LEU A 57 -20.02 9.10 10.05
CA LEU A 57 -18.84 9.96 9.88
C LEU A 57 -17.52 9.19 10.11
N SER A 58 -17.50 8.29 11.10
CA SER A 58 -16.36 7.40 11.34
C SER A 58 -16.10 6.46 10.16
N MET A 59 -17.16 5.92 9.56
CA MET A 59 -17.06 5.07 8.36
C MET A 59 -16.48 5.85 7.18
N PHE A 60 -16.94 7.09 6.95
CA PHE A 60 -16.34 7.95 5.93
C PHE A 60 -14.89 8.28 6.23
N TYR A 61 -14.51 8.49 7.49
CA TYR A 61 -13.12 8.71 7.87
C TYR A 61 -12.25 7.48 7.56
N TRP A 62 -12.69 6.27 7.91
CA TRP A 62 -11.99 5.03 7.56
C TRP A 62 -11.91 4.80 6.05
N LEU A 63 -13.00 5.02 5.33
CA LEU A 63 -13.02 4.94 3.88
C LEU A 63 -12.04 5.93 3.28
N TYR A 64 -12.04 7.18 3.76
CA TYR A 64 -11.10 8.19 3.31
C TYR A 64 -9.66 7.79 3.60
N VAL A 65 -9.33 7.37 4.81
CA VAL A 65 -7.95 6.94 5.16
C VAL A 65 -7.54 5.69 4.39
N GLY A 66 -8.46 4.75 4.16
CA GLY A 66 -8.19 3.51 3.42
C GLY A 66 -8.06 3.71 1.91
N THR A 67 -8.85 4.63 1.32
CA THR A 67 -8.78 4.97 -0.11
C THR A 67 -7.68 5.98 -0.42
N ARG A 68 -7.36 6.85 0.54
CA ARG A 68 -6.27 7.81 0.41
C ARG A 68 -4.95 7.07 0.58
N ARG A 69 -4.35 6.66 -0.54
CA ARG A 69 -3.02 6.02 -0.56
C ARG A 69 -2.03 6.82 0.31
N PRO A 70 -1.59 6.31 1.46
CA PRO A 70 -0.58 6.95 2.29
C PRO A 70 0.77 6.53 1.72
N GLY A 71 1.16 7.12 0.59
CA GLY A 71 2.36 6.68 -0.08
C GLY A 71 2.59 7.44 -1.36
N LEU A 72 3.70 8.19 -1.35
CA LEU A 72 4.49 8.56 -2.51
C LEU A 72 4.18 7.64 -3.69
N LYS A 73 3.75 8.22 -4.81
CA LYS A 73 3.87 7.57 -6.12
C LYS A 73 5.25 6.90 -6.14
N LYS A 74 5.30 5.56 -6.15
CA LYS A 74 6.56 4.87 -6.40
C LYS A 74 7.09 5.45 -7.71
N LYS A 75 8.34 5.91 -7.71
CA LYS A 75 9.00 6.51 -8.87
C LYS A 75 8.95 5.49 -10.02
N GLY A 76 7.90 5.56 -10.87
CA GLY A 76 7.61 4.56 -11.90
C GLY A 76 6.20 3.93 -11.91
N GLU A 77 5.24 4.34 -11.07
CA GLU A 77 3.84 3.91 -11.29
C GLU A 77 3.32 4.45 -12.63
N LYS A 78 3.19 3.54 -13.62
CA LYS A 78 2.57 3.81 -14.91
C LYS A 78 1.15 4.34 -14.64
N SER A 79 0.88 5.54 -15.12
CA SER A 79 -0.44 6.15 -15.15
C SER A 79 -1.39 5.33 -16.04
N ALA A 80 -2.69 5.43 -15.73
CA ALA A 80 -3.74 4.77 -16.49
C ALA A 80 -3.84 5.26 -17.95
N TYR A 81 -3.45 6.52 -18.19
CA TYR A 81 -3.44 7.09 -19.54
C TYR A 81 -2.01 7.09 -20.05
N SER A 82 -1.76 6.28 -21.07
CA SER A 82 -0.46 6.12 -21.71
C SER A 82 0.23 7.46 -22.05
N VAL A 83 -0.52 8.55 -22.30
CA VAL A 83 0.00 9.92 -22.49
C VAL A 83 0.88 10.44 -21.34
N PHE A 84 0.68 9.96 -20.11
CA PHE A 84 1.51 10.36 -18.95
C PHE A 84 2.58 9.32 -18.61
N ASN A 85 2.72 8.25 -19.41
CA ASN A 85 3.81 7.28 -19.30
C ASN A 85 4.89 7.61 -20.32
N PRO A 86 6.19 7.54 -19.95
CA PRO A 86 7.26 7.66 -20.93
C PRO A 86 7.11 6.56 -21.99
N GLY A 87 7.16 6.93 -23.27
CA GLY A 87 7.01 5.99 -24.38
C GLY A 87 5.57 5.62 -24.75
N CYS A 88 4.55 6.32 -24.23
CA CYS A 88 3.14 5.98 -24.47
C CYS A 88 2.80 4.53 -24.10
N GLU A 89 3.50 3.96 -23.11
CA GLU A 89 3.27 2.57 -22.71
C GLU A 89 1.94 2.45 -21.97
N ALA A 90 1.03 1.64 -22.50
CA ALA A 90 -0.17 1.24 -21.78
C ALA A 90 0.20 0.36 -20.58
N ILE A 91 -0.66 0.34 -19.56
CA ILE A 91 -0.48 -0.57 -18.43
C ILE A 91 -0.66 -2.00 -18.93
N GLU A 92 0.30 -2.86 -18.60
CA GLU A 92 0.28 -4.29 -18.92
C GLU A 92 -0.98 -4.92 -18.30
N GLY A 93 -1.90 -5.40 -19.15
CA GLY A 93 -3.20 -5.95 -18.73
C GLY A 93 -4.43 -5.11 -19.09
N THR A 94 -4.27 -3.91 -19.67
CA THR A 94 -5.39 -3.22 -20.35
C THR A 94 -5.50 -3.74 -21.79
N LEU A 95 -6.72 -4.01 -22.27
CA LEU A 95 -6.94 -4.34 -23.69
C LEU A 95 -6.32 -3.23 -24.54
N THR A 96 -5.37 -3.59 -25.41
CA THR A 96 -4.79 -2.62 -26.34
C THR A 96 -5.90 -2.07 -27.22
N ALA A 97 -5.91 -0.75 -27.45
CA ALA A 97 -6.95 -0.11 -28.26
C ALA A 97 -7.10 -0.79 -29.63
N GLU A 98 -5.98 -1.21 -30.23
CA GLU A 98 -5.95 -1.96 -31.48
C GLU A 98 -6.65 -3.32 -31.41
N GLN A 99 -6.55 -4.01 -30.27
CA GLN A 99 -7.22 -5.30 -30.06
C GLN A 99 -8.72 -5.12 -29.80
N PHE A 100 -9.11 -4.07 -29.07
CA PHE A 100 -10.50 -3.68 -28.89
C PHE A 100 -11.16 -3.28 -30.22
N GLU A 101 -10.48 -2.48 -31.05
CA GLU A 101 -10.96 -2.09 -32.38
C GLU A 101 -11.08 -3.29 -33.31
N ARG A 102 -10.12 -4.22 -33.27
CA ARG A 102 -10.19 -5.49 -33.99
C ARG A 102 -11.46 -6.24 -33.58
N GLU A 103 -11.69 -6.48 -32.30
CA GLU A 103 -12.88 -7.20 -31.84
C GLU A 103 -14.19 -6.49 -32.23
N LEU A 104 -14.25 -5.15 -32.14
CA LEU A 104 -15.41 -4.35 -32.57
C LEU A 104 -15.67 -4.39 -34.08
N LEU A 105 -14.62 -4.39 -34.91
CA LEU A 105 -14.74 -4.42 -36.37
C LEU A 105 -15.03 -5.83 -36.90
N TYR A 106 -14.58 -6.87 -36.21
CA TYR A 106 -14.82 -8.27 -36.60
C TYR A 106 -16.15 -8.84 -36.07
N SER A 107 -16.72 -8.29 -34.99
CA SER A 107 -17.97 -8.78 -34.38
C SER A 107 -19.27 -8.66 -35.22
N PRO A 108 -19.48 -7.67 -36.12
CA PRO A 108 -20.72 -7.59 -36.89
C PRO A 108 -20.73 -8.44 -38.18
N LEU A 109 -19.63 -9.10 -38.55
CA LEU A 109 -19.53 -9.84 -39.82
C LEU A 109 -19.64 -11.37 -39.70
N VAL A 110 -19.62 -11.92 -38.48
CA VAL A 110 -19.85 -13.34 -38.18
C VAL A 110 -21.23 -13.50 -37.54
N GLY A 111 -22.26 -13.16 -38.31
CA GLY A 111 -23.65 -13.18 -37.87
C GLY A 111 -24.61 -13.20 -39.04
N ARG A 112 -24.39 -14.12 -39.99
CA ARG A 112 -25.39 -14.52 -40.99
C ARG A 112 -25.36 -16.03 -41.14
#